data_AF-A0A7Y0KQS1-F1
#
_entry.id   AF-A0A7Y0KQS1-F1
#
_cell.length_a   1.000
_cell.length_b   1.000
_cell.length_c   1.000
_cell.angle_alpha   90.00
_cell.angle_beta   90.00
_cell.angle_gamma   90.00
#
_symmetry.space_group_name_H-M   'P 1'
#
loop_
_entity.id
_entity.type
_entity.pdbx_description
1 polymer ?
#
loop_
_entity_poly.entity_id
_entity_poly.type
_entity_poly.pdbx_seq_one_letter_code
_entity_poly.pdbx_strand_id
1 'polypeptide(L)'
;MPADPTRPLVPRGPVRWHTGGPGAAQRLIARLRARIQEQQRAEAHRLLEATLRGLWREACIGVGLCQYIDVAAGLTVRTPTFGALRLGPAGTSFTVELLPGGEPDDITKHAARLAHSLGFAGLRVEPLAGRWVRVALFEVDPLASTFRLPDEVMIGRADTPLLLGRAEDGSLIEHVLAAPGHVAVQGQNGSGKSQLSYGITTQCAAAADILVAGSDITGLLLGRAWDGTAHRPWQVTGSRDLLAHADHLDRLVAWMDARLDAMPPRRDAVTPTTTNPLVLVVLEEFPGLLRAAHAKDRKLAERITCAALRLLSEGRKAAFRVLMLAQRFEANAVGGGYARDQFAVRISFRVPAESLAMLHGDDARPLGPEHANVAPGIAYLSAPGHDCTRLRAPYVGGYGAFCDRIARHGRRPVTNEEDAA
;
A
#
# COMPACT_ATOMS: atom_id res chain seq x y z
N MET A 1 -15.70 108.41 29.98
CA MET A 1 -14.69 108.32 31.05
C MET A 1 -15.27 107.49 32.19
N PRO A 2 -14.54 106.52 32.75
CA PRO A 2 -13.65 105.49 32.17
C PRO A 2 -14.27 104.07 32.46
N ALA A 3 -13.83 102.90 32.03
CA ALA A 3 -12.58 102.38 31.49
C ALA A 3 -12.85 101.17 30.57
N ASP A 4 -11.82 100.89 29.77
CA ASP A 4 -11.66 99.94 28.67
C ASP A 4 -11.65 98.44 29.12
N PRO A 5 -11.94 97.49 28.21
CA PRO A 5 -12.13 96.06 28.45
C PRO A 5 -10.83 95.25 28.21
N THR A 6 -10.96 93.91 28.23
CA THR A 6 -10.03 92.87 27.74
C THR A 6 -9.29 92.03 28.80
N ARG A 7 -9.95 90.94 29.24
CA ARG A 7 -9.36 89.58 29.26
C ARG A 7 -10.44 88.53 29.52
N PRO A 8 -10.70 87.58 28.61
CA PRO A 8 -11.61 86.49 28.88
C PRO A 8 -10.98 85.45 29.83
N LEU A 9 -11.74 85.06 30.84
CA LEU A 9 -11.49 83.89 31.68
C LEU A 9 -11.55 82.62 30.80
N VAL A 10 -10.43 81.92 30.68
CA VAL A 10 -10.38 80.58 30.06
C VAL A 10 -11.09 79.60 31.01
N PRO A 11 -12.14 78.88 30.57
CA PRO A 11 -12.74 77.85 31.40
C PRO A 11 -11.76 76.68 31.54
N ARG A 12 -11.46 76.29 32.79
CA ARG A 12 -10.78 75.03 33.10
C ARG A 12 -11.59 73.89 32.50
N GLY A 13 -11.02 73.23 31.49
CA GLY A 13 -11.61 72.05 30.87
C GLY A 13 -11.86 70.94 31.91
N PRO A 14 -12.88 70.10 31.70
CA PRO A 14 -13.16 69.00 32.62
C PRO A 14 -11.98 68.02 32.62
N VAL A 15 -11.54 67.64 33.81
CA VAL A 15 -10.62 66.53 34.03
C VAL A 15 -11.26 65.28 33.41
N ARG A 16 -10.72 64.84 32.26
CA ARG A 16 -11.08 63.56 31.65
C ARG A 16 -10.56 62.46 32.57
N TRP A 17 -11.46 61.90 33.38
CA TRP A 17 -11.27 60.57 33.92
C TRP A 17 -11.18 59.59 32.74
N HIS A 18 -10.01 58.97 32.54
CA HIS A 18 -9.91 57.79 31.68
C HIS A 18 -10.67 56.64 32.35
N THR A 19 -11.98 56.59 32.14
CA THR A 19 -12.76 55.38 32.37
C THR A 19 -12.29 54.33 31.38
N GLY A 20 -11.66 53.26 31.88
CA GLY A 20 -11.21 52.13 31.08
C GLY A 20 -12.34 51.64 30.16
N GLY A 21 -12.10 51.69 28.85
CA GLY A 21 -13.13 51.39 27.86
C GLY A 21 -13.68 49.96 27.95
N PRO A 22 -14.92 49.71 27.47
CA PRO A 22 -15.62 48.42 27.54
C PRO A 22 -14.87 47.21 26.95
N GLY A 23 -13.81 47.45 26.18
CA GLY A 23 -12.91 46.39 25.68
C GLY A 23 -11.98 45.77 26.73
N ALA A 24 -11.72 46.42 27.87
CA ALA A 24 -10.81 45.87 28.89
C ALA A 24 -11.43 44.69 29.65
N ALA A 25 -12.70 44.80 30.05
CA ALA A 25 -13.45 43.73 30.70
C ALA A 25 -13.70 42.55 29.76
N GLN A 26 -14.03 42.82 28.49
CA GLN A 26 -14.18 41.77 27.47
C GLN A 26 -12.87 41.01 27.20
N ARG A 27 -11.72 41.71 27.16
CA ARG A 27 -10.40 41.08 27.05
C ARG A 27 -10.04 40.23 28.28
N LEU A 28 -10.40 40.68 29.48
CA LEU A 28 -10.18 39.91 30.71
C LEU A 28 -11.03 38.64 30.75
N ILE A 29 -12.31 38.73 30.40
CA ILE A 29 -13.22 37.57 30.31
C ILE A 29 -12.75 36.59 29.23
N ALA A 30 -12.29 37.07 28.08
CA ALA A 30 -11.72 36.22 27.03
C ALA A 30 -10.45 35.49 27.50
N ARG A 31 -9.55 36.17 28.23
CA ARG A 31 -8.35 35.56 28.83
C ARG A 31 -8.69 34.52 29.89
N LEU A 32 -9.69 34.79 30.74
CA LEU A 32 -10.16 33.84 31.76
C LEU A 32 -10.80 32.61 31.12
N ARG A 33 -11.63 32.78 30.08
CA ARG A 33 -12.20 31.67 29.31
C ARG A 33 -11.11 30.84 28.62
N ALA A 34 -10.13 31.47 28.00
CA ALA A 34 -9.01 30.78 27.39
C ALA A 34 -8.22 29.97 28.43
N ARG A 35 -7.97 30.53 29.62
CA ARG A 35 -7.27 29.84 30.72
C ARG A 35 -8.06 28.66 31.29
N ILE A 36 -9.38 28.81 31.45
CA ILE A 36 -10.27 27.71 31.87
C ILE A 36 -10.27 26.60 30.82
N GLN A 37 -10.38 26.95 29.54
CA GLN A 37 -10.31 25.96 28.44
C GLN A 37 -8.96 25.26 28.38
N GLU A 38 -7.87 25.99 28.61
CA GLU A 38 -6.52 25.42 28.67
C GLU A 38 -6.34 24.47 29.86
N GLN A 39 -6.84 24.84 31.05
CA GLN A 39 -6.84 23.96 32.22
C GLN A 39 -7.67 22.70 31.99
N GLN A 40 -8.89 22.84 31.45
CA GLN A 40 -9.76 21.71 31.10
C GLN A 40 -9.09 20.77 30.09
N ARG A 41 -8.41 21.31 29.07
CA ARG A 41 -7.64 20.51 28.11
C ARG A 41 -6.47 19.78 28.78
N ALA A 42 -5.75 20.44 29.68
CA ALA A 42 -4.62 19.83 30.39
C ALA A 42 -5.06 18.74 31.38
N GLU A 43 -6.22 18.90 32.02
CA GLU A 43 -6.81 17.90 32.90
C GLU A 43 -7.34 16.70 32.11
N ALA A 44 -8.07 16.95 31.02
CA ALA A 44 -8.52 15.90 30.10
C ALA A 44 -7.33 15.10 29.51
N HIS A 45 -6.24 15.79 29.15
CA HIS A 45 -5.01 15.15 28.68
C HIS A 45 -4.42 14.22 29.74
N ARG A 46 -4.28 14.70 30.99
CA ARG A 46 -3.73 13.91 32.09
C ARG A 46 -4.59 12.68 32.41
N LEU A 47 -5.91 12.84 32.40
CA LEU A 47 -6.83 11.73 32.64
C LEU A 47 -6.70 10.67 31.54
N LEU A 48 -6.73 11.09 30.27
CA LEU A 48 -6.56 10.18 29.15
C LEU A 48 -5.21 9.46 29.18
N GLU A 49 -4.14 10.18 29.49
CA GLU A 49 -2.80 9.58 29.63
C GLU A 49 -2.77 8.52 30.74
N ALA A 50 -3.35 8.82 31.91
CA ALA A 50 -3.42 7.88 33.02
C ALA A 50 -4.24 6.62 32.65
N THR A 51 -5.37 6.80 31.97
CA THR A 51 -6.21 5.69 31.49
C THR A 51 -5.46 4.83 30.48
N LEU A 52 -4.87 5.42 29.44
CA LEU A 52 -4.12 4.68 28.43
C LEU A 52 -2.89 3.97 29.00
N ARG A 53 -2.20 4.60 29.95
CA ARG A 53 -1.06 4.00 30.68
C ARG A 53 -1.48 2.74 31.45
N GLY A 54 -2.64 2.79 32.12
CA GLY A 54 -3.21 1.63 32.81
C GLY A 54 -3.59 0.51 31.85
N LEU A 55 -4.40 0.84 30.84
CA LEU A 55 -4.84 -0.11 29.82
C LEU A 55 -3.67 -0.73 29.04
N TRP A 56 -2.65 0.05 28.70
CA TRP A 56 -1.45 -0.44 28.03
C TRP A 56 -0.76 -1.54 28.84
N ARG A 57 -0.55 -1.31 30.14
CA ARG A 57 0.07 -2.29 31.02
C ARG A 57 -0.75 -3.58 31.06
N GLU A 58 -2.06 -3.49 31.26
CA GLU A 58 -2.96 -4.64 31.31
C GLU A 58 -3.00 -5.39 29.98
N ALA A 59 -3.07 -4.66 28.86
CA ALA A 59 -3.06 -5.22 27.52
C ALA A 59 -1.75 -5.98 27.23
N CYS A 60 -0.59 -5.40 27.58
CA CYS A 60 0.71 -6.07 27.44
C CYS A 60 0.76 -7.39 28.22
N ILE A 61 0.24 -7.42 29.45
CA ILE A 61 0.16 -8.65 30.24
C ILE A 61 -0.75 -9.67 29.55
N GLY A 62 -1.93 -9.24 29.09
CA GLY A 62 -2.93 -10.12 28.46
C GLY A 62 -2.50 -10.71 27.12
N VAL A 63 -1.59 -10.07 26.39
CA VAL A 63 -0.99 -10.62 25.15
C VAL A 63 0.34 -11.34 25.39
N GLY A 64 0.84 -11.36 26.63
CA GLY A 64 2.13 -12.01 26.97
C GLY A 64 3.36 -11.15 26.66
N LEU A 65 3.20 -9.88 26.31
CA LEU A 65 4.29 -8.93 26.08
C LEU A 65 4.83 -8.38 27.41
N CYS A 66 5.34 -9.28 28.24
CA CYS A 66 5.82 -8.97 29.59
C CYS A 66 6.91 -9.95 30.06
N GLN A 67 7.69 -9.54 31.06
CA GLN A 67 8.67 -10.37 31.75
C GLN A 67 8.24 -10.55 33.21
N TYR A 68 8.17 -11.80 33.65
CA TYR A 68 7.99 -12.15 35.06
C TYR A 68 9.34 -12.17 35.75
N ILE A 69 9.47 -11.41 36.84
CA ILE A 69 10.71 -11.26 37.60
C ILE A 69 10.41 -11.66 39.03
N ASP A 70 11.11 -12.68 39.51
CA ASP A 70 11.06 -13.08 40.92
C ASP A 70 11.93 -12.13 41.74
N VAL A 71 11.33 -11.48 42.74
CA VAL A 71 12.03 -10.61 43.68
C VAL A 71 11.69 -11.02 45.10
N ALA A 72 12.48 -10.57 46.08
CA ALA A 72 12.28 -10.95 47.48
C ALA A 72 10.87 -10.64 48.05
N ALA A 73 10.13 -9.72 47.43
CA ALA A 73 8.76 -9.36 47.79
C ALA A 73 7.67 -10.18 47.03
N GLY A 74 8.06 -11.12 46.17
CA GLY A 74 7.18 -11.94 45.34
C GLY A 74 7.34 -11.71 43.84
N LEU A 75 6.50 -12.38 43.04
CA LEU A 75 6.54 -12.28 41.58
C LEU A 75 6.09 -10.89 41.10
N THR A 76 6.95 -10.22 40.32
CA THR A 76 6.65 -8.92 39.71
C THR A 76 6.60 -9.04 38.19
N VAL A 77 5.84 -8.16 37.54
CA VAL A 77 5.68 -8.15 36.08
C VAL A 77 6.19 -6.84 35.51
N ARG A 78 7.06 -6.94 34.52
CA ARG A 78 7.59 -5.83 33.74
C ARG A 78 6.98 -5.85 32.34
N THR A 79 6.38 -4.74 31.92
CA THR A 79 5.85 -4.54 30.57
C THR A 79 6.65 -3.45 29.84
N PRO A 80 6.55 -3.34 28.51
CA PRO A 80 6.99 -2.15 27.80
C PRO A 80 6.42 -0.89 28.46
N THR A 81 7.27 0.11 28.69
CA THR A 81 6.94 1.26 29.53
C THR A 81 6.24 2.33 28.71
N PHE A 82 5.01 2.68 29.10
CA PHE A 82 4.29 3.78 28.49
C PHE A 82 5.03 5.10 28.75
N GLY A 83 5.31 5.86 27.70
CA GLY A 83 6.01 7.12 27.71
C GLY A 83 5.07 8.31 27.65
N ALA A 84 5.33 9.25 26.73
CA ALA A 84 4.60 10.50 26.63
C ALA A 84 3.43 10.38 25.64
N LEU A 85 2.24 10.81 26.06
CA LEU A 85 1.06 10.94 25.19
C LEU A 85 1.18 12.19 24.31
N ARG A 86 0.80 12.05 23.04
CA ARG A 86 0.72 13.10 22.03
C ARG A 86 -0.64 13.04 21.37
N LEU A 87 -1.44 14.07 21.61
CA LEU A 87 -2.69 14.32 20.91
C LEU A 87 -2.41 15.36 19.83
N GLY A 88 -2.80 15.08 18.59
CA GLY A 88 -2.64 16.02 17.50
C GLY A 88 -3.65 15.81 16.38
N PRO A 89 -3.60 16.63 15.33
CA PRO A 89 -4.47 16.49 14.16
C PRO A 89 -4.33 15.12 13.46
N ALA A 90 -3.16 14.49 13.59
CA ALA A 90 -2.87 13.16 13.05
C ALA A 90 -3.40 12.00 13.92
N GLY A 91 -4.10 12.30 15.03
CA GLY A 91 -4.67 11.31 15.94
C GLY A 91 -3.96 11.21 17.29
N THR A 92 -4.25 10.11 17.99
CA THR A 92 -3.70 9.79 19.30
C THR A 92 -2.45 8.93 19.16
N SER A 93 -1.33 9.33 19.76
CA SER A 93 -0.12 8.51 19.79
C SER A 93 0.62 8.64 21.12
N PHE A 94 1.38 7.62 21.50
CA PHE A 94 2.25 7.67 22.68
C PHE A 94 3.58 6.99 22.41
N THR A 95 4.62 7.36 23.15
CA THR A 95 5.89 6.62 23.09
C THR A 95 5.87 5.41 24.01
N VAL A 96 6.60 4.37 23.66
CA VAL A 96 6.78 3.17 24.48
C VAL A 96 8.26 2.84 24.51
N GLU A 97 8.79 2.55 25.70
CA GLU A 97 10.10 1.94 25.83
C GLU A 97 9.97 0.41 25.83
N LEU A 98 10.63 -0.24 24.88
CA LEU A 98 10.68 -1.69 24.74
C LEU A 98 11.40 -2.35 25.93
N LEU A 99 11.05 -3.61 26.19
CA LEU A 99 11.80 -4.45 27.11
C LEU A 99 13.22 -4.71 26.58
N PRO A 100 14.22 -4.95 27.44
CA PRO A 100 15.55 -5.36 26.98
C PRO A 100 15.47 -6.59 26.08
N GLY A 101 16.07 -6.51 24.89
CA GLY A 101 16.05 -7.56 23.87
C GLY A 101 14.79 -7.59 23.00
N GLY A 102 13.80 -6.73 23.27
CA GLY A 102 12.60 -6.62 22.45
C GLY A 102 12.82 -5.75 21.21
N GLU A 103 12.05 -6.04 20.17
CA GLU A 103 12.06 -5.34 18.89
C GLU A 103 10.68 -4.70 18.62
N PRO A 104 10.58 -3.67 17.75
CA PRO A 104 9.30 -3.08 17.39
C PRO A 104 8.26 -4.11 16.90
N ASP A 105 8.75 -5.16 16.22
CA ASP A 105 7.93 -6.23 15.67
C ASP A 105 7.19 -7.05 16.75
N ASP A 106 7.71 -7.10 17.98
CA ASP A 106 7.03 -7.77 19.11
C ASP A 106 5.70 -7.09 19.45
N ILE A 107 5.62 -5.76 19.30
CA ILE A 107 4.36 -5.02 19.45
C ILE A 107 3.49 -5.20 18.20
N THR A 108 4.08 -5.11 17.01
CA THR A 108 3.35 -5.23 15.72
C THR A 108 2.59 -6.56 15.63
N LYS A 109 3.20 -7.67 16.04
CA LYS A 109 2.56 -9.00 16.10
C LYS A 109 1.29 -9.05 16.97
N HIS A 110 1.16 -8.14 17.92
CA HIS A 110 0.01 -8.05 18.82
C HIS A 110 -0.85 -6.80 18.58
N ALA A 111 -0.59 -6.04 17.52
CA ALA A 111 -1.19 -4.73 17.25
C ALA A 111 -2.73 -4.74 17.34
N ALA A 112 -3.39 -5.70 16.70
CA ALA A 112 -4.86 -5.80 16.71
C ALA A 112 -5.43 -6.02 18.13
N ARG A 113 -4.85 -6.94 18.90
CA ARG A 113 -5.31 -7.25 20.27
C ARG A 113 -5.03 -6.08 21.23
N LEU A 114 -3.86 -5.45 21.09
CA LEU A 114 -3.48 -4.27 21.86
C LEU A 114 -4.41 -3.09 21.54
N ALA A 115 -4.66 -2.80 20.26
CA ALA A 115 -5.56 -1.72 19.85
C ALA A 115 -6.97 -1.92 20.41
N HIS A 116 -7.52 -3.14 20.29
CA HIS A 116 -8.83 -3.49 20.85
C HIS A 116 -8.88 -3.28 22.37
N SER A 117 -7.83 -3.68 23.10
CA SER A 117 -7.75 -3.50 24.55
C SER A 117 -7.66 -2.02 24.96
N LEU A 118 -7.09 -1.18 24.10
CA LEU A 118 -7.02 0.27 24.28
C LEU A 118 -8.30 1.01 23.82
N GLY A 119 -9.26 0.31 23.21
CA GLY A 119 -10.50 0.89 22.68
C GLY A 119 -10.36 1.53 21.29
N PHE A 120 -9.38 1.11 20.50
CA PHE A 120 -9.10 1.62 19.15
C PHE A 120 -9.30 0.54 18.09
N ALA A 121 -9.53 0.97 16.85
CA ALA A 121 -9.72 0.08 15.71
C ALA A 121 -8.40 -0.54 15.23
N GLY A 122 -7.28 0.14 15.45
CA GLY A 122 -5.94 -0.36 15.10
C GLY A 122 -4.84 0.45 15.79
N LEU A 123 -3.60 -0.01 15.61
CA LEU A 123 -2.41 0.75 15.99
C LEU A 123 -1.28 0.55 14.99
N ARG A 124 -0.34 1.50 14.96
CA ARG A 124 0.92 1.45 14.21
C ARG A 124 2.10 1.66 15.14
N VAL A 125 3.18 0.92 14.89
CA VAL A 125 4.44 1.05 15.61
C VAL A 125 5.48 1.70 14.70
N GLU A 126 6.00 2.85 15.09
CA GLU A 126 7.09 3.54 14.40
C GLU A 126 8.35 3.51 15.28
N PRO A 127 9.47 2.93 14.79
CA PRO A 127 10.72 2.97 15.53
C PRO A 127 11.17 4.40 15.82
N LEU A 128 11.62 4.66 17.04
CA LEU A 128 12.35 5.87 17.42
C LEU A 128 13.80 5.46 17.77
N ALA A 129 14.58 6.40 18.30
CA ALA A 129 15.96 6.12 18.69
C ALA A 129 16.05 5.17 19.91
N GLY A 130 16.99 4.23 19.86
CA GLY A 130 17.26 3.30 20.95
C GLY A 130 16.12 2.31 21.17
N ARG A 131 15.67 2.15 22.42
CA ARG A 131 14.57 1.24 22.80
C ARG A 131 13.18 1.88 22.68
N TRP A 132 13.08 3.08 22.11
CA TRP A 132 11.81 3.78 22.05
C TRP A 132 11.11 3.50 20.72
N VAL A 133 9.80 3.34 20.80
CA VAL A 133 8.90 3.32 19.65
C VAL A 133 7.78 4.32 19.88
N ARG A 134 7.15 4.78 18.81
CA ARG A 134 5.87 5.49 18.85
C ARG A 134 4.77 4.51 18.49
N VAL A 135 3.74 4.46 19.32
CA VAL A 135 2.49 3.77 19.04
C VAL A 135 1.46 4.82 18.62
N ALA A 136 1.05 4.81 17.36
CA ALA A 136 -0.06 5.61 16.85
C ALA A 136 -1.35 4.76 16.89
N LEU A 137 -2.45 5.34 17.36
CA LEU A 137 -3.74 4.67 17.50
C LEU A 137 -4.72 5.17 16.45
N PHE A 138 -5.49 4.25 15.87
CA PHE A 138 -6.49 4.56 14.85
C PHE A 138 -7.90 4.43 15.42
N GLU A 139 -8.67 5.52 15.39
CA GLU A 139 -10.08 5.51 15.81
C GLU A 139 -10.99 4.74 14.84
N VAL A 140 -10.59 4.69 13.56
CA VAL A 140 -11.31 4.02 12.48
C VAL A 140 -10.41 2.98 11.85
N ASP A 141 -10.94 1.81 11.52
CA ASP A 141 -10.23 0.75 10.81
C ASP A 141 -9.68 1.33 9.48
N PRO A 142 -8.34 1.38 9.29
CA PRO A 142 -7.74 1.85 8.05
C PRO A 142 -8.16 1.04 6.83
N LEU A 143 -8.65 -0.18 7.01
CA LEU A 143 -9.19 -0.99 5.93
C LEU A 143 -10.68 -0.77 5.71
N ALA A 144 -11.42 -0.06 6.56
CA ALA A 144 -12.88 0.09 6.40
C ALA A 144 -13.26 0.95 5.20
N SER A 145 -12.55 2.06 4.96
CA SER A 145 -12.85 2.98 3.86
C SER A 145 -12.21 2.54 2.54
N THR A 146 -12.89 2.85 1.43
CA THR A 146 -12.28 2.79 0.11
C THR A 146 -11.19 3.86 0.03
N PHE A 147 -10.02 3.47 -0.47
CA PHE A 147 -8.88 4.34 -0.70
C PHE A 147 -8.70 4.53 -2.21
N ARG A 148 -8.77 5.76 -2.73
CA ARG A 148 -8.58 6.01 -4.17
C ARG A 148 -7.09 6.02 -4.54
N LEU A 149 -6.75 5.46 -5.69
CA LEU A 149 -5.46 5.73 -6.31
C LEU A 149 -5.46 7.20 -6.76
N PRO A 150 -4.57 8.07 -6.28
CA PRO A 150 -4.50 9.45 -6.78
C PRO A 150 -4.22 9.46 -8.30
N ASP A 151 -4.68 10.49 -9.00
CA ASP A 151 -4.54 10.57 -10.47
C ASP A 151 -3.07 10.82 -10.86
N GLU A 152 -2.31 11.48 -9.98
CA GLU A 152 -0.91 11.86 -10.18
C GLU A 152 0.09 10.74 -9.83
N VAL A 153 -0.37 9.64 -9.23
CA VAL A 153 0.49 8.52 -8.87
C VAL A 153 0.79 7.70 -10.13
N MET A 154 1.89 8.08 -10.78
CA MET A 154 2.54 7.37 -11.87
C MET A 154 3.99 7.15 -11.49
N ILE A 155 4.53 5.96 -11.75
CA ILE A 155 5.96 5.74 -11.58
C ILE A 155 6.70 6.29 -12.80
N GLY A 156 7.74 7.09 -12.57
CA GLY A 156 8.56 7.63 -13.64
C GLY A 156 9.59 6.62 -14.17
N ARG A 157 9.95 5.63 -13.34
CA ARG A 157 10.97 4.62 -13.60
C ARG A 157 10.64 3.27 -12.95
N ALA A 158 11.24 2.19 -13.44
CA ALA A 158 11.08 0.84 -12.92
C ALA A 158 11.59 0.64 -11.47
N ASP A 159 12.52 1.49 -11.03
CA ASP A 159 13.08 1.51 -9.68
C ASP A 159 12.27 2.37 -8.69
N THR A 160 11.25 3.08 -9.18
CA THR A 160 10.35 3.87 -8.34
C THR A 160 9.29 2.95 -7.74
N PRO A 161 9.03 3.01 -6.41
CA PRO A 161 8.00 2.21 -5.79
C PRO A 161 6.61 2.54 -6.36
N LEU A 162 5.87 1.51 -6.76
CA LEU A 162 4.44 1.61 -7.08
C LEU A 162 3.61 1.25 -5.85
N LEU A 163 2.44 1.87 -5.73
CA LEU A 163 1.52 1.63 -4.63
C LEU A 163 0.69 0.37 -4.87
N LEU A 164 0.77 -0.58 -3.92
CA LEU A 164 -0.06 -1.79 -3.89
C LEU A 164 -1.31 -1.60 -3.03
N GLY A 165 -1.23 -0.84 -1.93
CA GLY A 165 -2.35 -0.62 -1.04
C GLY A 165 -2.00 0.02 0.29
N ARG A 166 -2.95 -0.05 1.23
CA ARG A 166 -2.80 0.43 2.61
C ARG A 166 -2.95 -0.74 3.58
N ALA A 167 -2.04 -0.90 4.53
CA ALA A 167 -2.09 -1.98 5.53
C ALA A 167 -3.01 -1.68 6.71
N GLU A 168 -3.17 -2.65 7.61
CA GLU A 168 -3.99 -2.55 8.85
C GLU A 168 -3.50 -1.48 9.82
N ASP A 169 -2.21 -1.19 9.79
CA ASP A 169 -1.59 -0.11 10.55
C ASP A 169 -1.65 1.24 9.82
N GLY A 170 -2.39 1.31 8.70
CA GLY A 170 -2.54 2.51 7.89
C GLY A 170 -1.30 2.91 7.08
N SER A 171 -0.19 2.15 7.13
CA SER A 171 0.97 2.38 6.28
C SER A 171 0.64 2.08 4.80
N LEU A 172 1.34 2.76 3.89
CA LEU A 172 1.26 2.42 2.47
C LEU A 172 2.19 1.25 2.19
N ILE A 173 1.68 0.28 1.43
CA ILE A 173 2.46 -0.84 0.93
C ILE A 173 2.84 -0.56 -0.51
N GLU A 174 4.13 -0.50 -0.75
CA GLU A 174 4.71 -0.21 -2.05
C GLU A 174 5.56 -1.38 -2.56
N HIS A 175 5.78 -1.42 -3.87
CA HIS A 175 6.59 -2.44 -4.52
C HIS A 175 7.43 -1.82 -5.63
N VAL A 176 8.71 -2.19 -5.68
CA VAL A 176 9.62 -1.75 -6.75
C VAL A 176 9.70 -2.85 -7.79
N LEU A 177 9.27 -2.61 -9.03
CA LEU A 177 9.28 -3.62 -10.09
C LEU A 177 10.70 -4.06 -10.48
N ALA A 178 11.67 -3.14 -10.43
CA ALA A 178 13.07 -3.48 -10.65
C ALA A 178 13.61 -4.44 -9.57
N ALA A 179 13.01 -4.48 -8.37
CA ALA A 179 13.40 -5.43 -7.35
C ALA A 179 13.12 -6.88 -7.82
N PRO A 180 13.88 -7.86 -7.31
CA PRO A 180 13.58 -9.27 -7.51
C PRO A 180 12.15 -9.64 -7.11
N GLY A 181 11.39 -10.25 -8.02
CA GLY A 181 10.13 -10.90 -7.66
C GLY A 181 9.03 -10.79 -8.71
N HIS A 182 8.38 -11.91 -9.00
CA HIS A 182 7.12 -11.91 -9.74
C HIS A 182 5.93 -11.64 -8.81
N VAL A 183 4.82 -11.21 -9.40
CA VAL A 183 3.59 -10.89 -8.68
C VAL A 183 2.49 -11.88 -9.06
N ALA A 184 1.95 -12.57 -8.06
CA ALA A 184 0.77 -13.41 -8.20
C ALA A 184 -0.43 -12.72 -7.54
N VAL A 185 -1.55 -12.62 -8.25
CA VAL A 185 -2.80 -12.09 -7.72
C VAL A 185 -3.95 -13.06 -7.96
N GLN A 186 -4.62 -13.47 -6.89
CA GLN A 186 -5.84 -14.25 -6.96
C GLN A 186 -7.04 -13.56 -6.34
N GLY A 187 -8.24 -14.00 -6.73
CA GLY A 187 -9.48 -13.42 -6.22
C GLY A 187 -10.70 -13.82 -7.04
N GLN A 188 -11.80 -14.09 -6.36
CA GLN A 188 -13.10 -14.30 -7.01
C GLN A 188 -13.60 -13.04 -7.73
N ASN A 189 -14.58 -13.19 -8.62
CA ASN A 189 -15.21 -12.05 -9.28
C ASN A 189 -15.80 -11.06 -8.26
N GLY A 190 -15.61 -9.76 -8.51
CA GLY A 190 -16.07 -8.70 -7.63
C GLY A 190 -15.28 -8.54 -6.32
N SER A 191 -14.17 -9.27 -6.13
CA SER A 191 -13.37 -9.21 -4.90
C SER A 191 -12.41 -8.02 -4.82
N GLY A 192 -12.12 -7.35 -5.95
CA GLY A 192 -11.17 -6.23 -6.01
C GLY A 192 -9.92 -6.50 -6.87
N LYS A 193 -9.69 -7.75 -7.33
CA LYS A 193 -8.58 -8.15 -8.21
C LYS A 193 -8.34 -7.17 -9.36
N SER A 194 -9.40 -6.83 -10.11
CA SER A 194 -9.31 -5.94 -11.27
C SER A 194 -8.85 -4.52 -10.92
N GLN A 195 -9.26 -4.00 -9.77
CA GLN A 195 -8.86 -2.65 -9.33
C GLN A 195 -7.37 -2.58 -9.04
N LEU A 196 -6.81 -3.62 -8.42
CA LEU A 196 -5.37 -3.72 -8.23
C LEU A 196 -4.62 -3.82 -9.56
N SER A 197 -5.09 -4.67 -10.49
CA SER A 197 -4.43 -4.80 -11.80
C SER A 197 -4.50 -3.50 -12.61
N TYR A 198 -5.63 -2.78 -12.54
CA TYR A 198 -5.74 -1.44 -13.12
C TYR A 198 -4.75 -0.48 -12.46
N GLY A 199 -4.64 -0.50 -11.13
CA GLY A 199 -3.74 0.37 -10.39
C GLY A 199 -2.27 0.12 -10.73
N ILE A 200 -1.83 -1.14 -10.76
CA ILE A 200 -0.45 -1.51 -11.11
C ILE A 200 -0.15 -1.07 -12.54
N THR A 201 -0.99 -1.45 -13.51
CA THR A 201 -0.71 -1.18 -14.92
C THR A 201 -0.80 0.31 -15.27
N THR A 202 -1.73 1.04 -14.65
CA THR A 202 -1.85 2.49 -14.80
C THR A 202 -0.59 3.19 -14.32
N GLN A 203 -0.12 2.88 -13.10
CA GLN A 203 1.10 3.48 -12.54
C GLN A 203 2.31 3.30 -13.46
N CYS A 204 2.39 2.17 -14.17
CA CYS A 204 3.48 1.84 -15.07
C CYS A 204 3.35 2.46 -16.48
N ALA A 205 2.16 2.93 -16.87
CA ALA A 205 1.85 3.25 -18.27
C ALA A 205 2.68 4.40 -18.85
N ALA A 206 3.15 5.31 -18.00
CA ALA A 206 3.97 6.47 -18.40
C ALA A 206 5.48 6.22 -18.34
N ALA A 207 5.93 5.16 -17.67
CA ALA A 207 7.35 4.91 -17.41
C ALA A 207 8.09 4.58 -18.71
N ALA A 208 9.12 5.38 -19.03
CA ALA A 208 9.86 5.25 -20.29
C ALA A 208 10.72 3.97 -20.36
N ASP A 209 11.11 3.45 -19.19
CA ASP A 209 11.90 2.24 -19.00
C ASP A 209 11.03 1.01 -18.65
N ILE A 210 9.70 1.10 -18.81
CA ILE A 210 8.78 -0.04 -18.66
C ILE A 210 8.01 -0.29 -19.95
N LEU A 211 7.84 -1.57 -20.27
CA LEU A 211 6.95 -2.05 -21.32
C LEU A 211 5.94 -3.04 -20.73
N VAL A 212 4.66 -2.64 -20.68
CA VAL A 212 3.55 -3.54 -20.34
C VAL A 212 3.24 -4.43 -21.55
N ALA A 213 3.52 -5.72 -21.42
CA ALA A 213 3.34 -6.72 -22.46
C ALA A 213 2.53 -7.91 -21.92
N GLY A 214 2.11 -8.82 -22.80
CA GLY A 214 1.61 -10.13 -22.38
C GLY A 214 0.27 -10.51 -23.00
N SER A 215 -0.50 -11.27 -22.23
CA SER A 215 -1.62 -12.08 -22.70
C SER A 215 -2.83 -11.88 -21.81
N ASP A 216 -3.95 -11.49 -22.41
CA ASP A 216 -5.21 -11.26 -21.71
C ASP A 216 -6.37 -11.95 -22.43
N ILE A 217 -6.80 -13.11 -21.94
CA ILE A 217 -7.87 -13.87 -22.59
C ILE A 217 -9.23 -13.18 -22.49
N THR A 218 -9.44 -12.32 -21.48
CA THR A 218 -10.68 -11.54 -21.36
C THR A 218 -10.73 -10.34 -22.31
N GLY A 219 -9.55 -9.79 -22.64
CA GLY A 219 -9.38 -8.61 -23.47
C GLY A 219 -9.82 -7.30 -22.81
N LEU A 220 -9.93 -7.27 -21.48
CA LEU A 220 -10.34 -6.08 -20.72
C LEU A 220 -9.14 -5.29 -20.19
N LEU A 221 -8.16 -5.97 -19.59
CA LEU A 221 -7.01 -5.33 -18.92
C LEU A 221 -5.98 -4.82 -19.93
N LEU A 222 -5.63 -5.62 -20.94
CA LEU A 222 -4.69 -5.28 -22.02
C LEU A 222 -5.40 -4.92 -23.34
N GLY A 223 -6.72 -4.70 -23.27
CA GLY A 223 -7.58 -4.45 -24.42
C GLY A 223 -7.45 -3.06 -25.03
N ARG A 224 -8.59 -2.57 -25.55
CA ARG A 224 -8.69 -1.31 -26.30
C ARG A 224 -8.17 -0.07 -25.56
N ALA A 225 -8.12 -0.11 -24.22
CA ALA A 225 -7.55 0.96 -23.41
C ALA A 225 -6.12 1.34 -23.84
N TRP A 226 -5.36 0.38 -24.39
CA TRP A 226 -3.96 0.55 -24.78
C TRP A 226 -3.77 0.94 -26.24
N ASP A 227 -4.83 1.07 -27.03
CA ASP A 227 -4.71 1.43 -28.45
C ASP A 227 -3.98 2.78 -28.62
N GLY A 228 -3.03 2.82 -29.56
CA GLY A 228 -2.18 4.00 -29.79
C GLY A 228 -1.09 4.23 -28.74
N THR A 229 -0.83 3.29 -27.82
CA THR A 229 0.32 3.32 -26.91
C THR A 229 1.48 2.49 -27.45
N ALA A 230 2.70 2.75 -26.97
CA ALA A 230 3.90 1.96 -27.26
C ALA A 230 3.81 0.50 -26.76
N HIS A 231 2.88 0.23 -25.84
CA HIS A 231 2.68 -1.08 -25.23
C HIS A 231 1.85 -2.02 -26.12
N ARG A 232 0.90 -1.48 -26.89
CA ARG A 232 -0.09 -2.24 -27.66
C ARG A 232 0.49 -3.34 -28.58
N PRO A 233 1.60 -3.12 -29.31
CA PRO A 233 2.19 -4.15 -30.18
C PRO A 233 2.70 -5.39 -29.44
N TRP A 234 2.82 -5.30 -28.11
CA TRP A 234 3.30 -6.35 -27.23
C TRP A 234 2.18 -6.97 -26.39
N GLN A 235 0.93 -6.89 -26.85
CA GLN A 235 -0.24 -7.37 -26.11
C GLN A 235 -1.15 -8.20 -27.01
N VAL A 236 -1.47 -9.42 -26.56
CA VAL A 236 -2.44 -10.31 -27.22
C VAL A 236 -3.68 -10.45 -26.35
N THR A 237 -4.87 -10.34 -26.97
CA THR A 237 -6.13 -10.22 -26.25
C THR A 237 -7.25 -11.07 -26.84
N GLY A 238 -8.13 -11.58 -25.98
CA GLY A 238 -9.33 -12.32 -26.34
C GLY A 238 -9.10 -13.81 -26.58
N SER A 239 -10.16 -14.60 -26.72
CA SER A 239 -10.07 -16.07 -26.80
C SER A 239 -10.07 -16.65 -28.22
N ARG A 240 -10.21 -15.80 -29.26
CA ARG A 240 -10.41 -16.25 -30.65
C ARG A 240 -9.15 -16.90 -31.25
N ASP A 241 -7.98 -16.36 -30.93
CA ASP A 241 -6.71 -16.80 -31.49
C ASP A 241 -5.73 -17.23 -30.39
N LEU A 242 -5.94 -18.45 -29.88
CA LEU A 242 -5.06 -19.05 -28.87
C LEU A 242 -3.63 -19.31 -29.38
N LEU A 243 -3.42 -19.39 -30.70
CA LEU A 243 -2.08 -19.56 -31.27
C LEU A 243 -1.29 -18.25 -31.13
N ALA A 244 -1.92 -17.10 -31.37
CA ALA A 244 -1.30 -15.80 -31.15
C ALA A 244 -0.79 -15.62 -29.71
N HIS A 245 -1.49 -16.17 -28.71
CA HIS A 245 -1.01 -16.15 -27.32
C HIS A 245 0.28 -16.97 -27.15
N ALA A 246 0.34 -18.18 -27.71
CA ALA A 246 1.53 -19.01 -27.65
C ALA A 246 2.72 -18.38 -28.40
N ASP A 247 2.50 -17.90 -29.63
CA ASP A 247 3.53 -17.24 -30.44
C ASP A 247 4.05 -15.98 -29.76
N HIS A 248 3.17 -15.22 -29.10
CA HIS A 248 3.58 -14.03 -28.37
C HIS A 248 4.41 -14.37 -27.13
N LEU A 249 4.03 -15.37 -26.34
CA LEU A 249 4.83 -15.79 -25.18
C LEU A 249 6.20 -16.33 -25.60
N ASP A 250 6.27 -17.10 -26.69
CA ASP A 250 7.54 -17.56 -27.27
C ASP A 250 8.41 -16.39 -27.72
N ARG A 251 7.80 -15.36 -28.34
CA ARG A 251 8.51 -14.12 -28.70
C ARG A 251 9.08 -13.41 -27.47
N LEU A 252 8.36 -13.37 -26.35
CA LEU A 252 8.87 -12.79 -25.10
C LEU A 252 10.03 -13.62 -24.52
N VAL A 253 9.93 -14.95 -24.57
CA VAL A 253 11.02 -15.86 -24.16
C VAL A 253 12.26 -15.65 -25.04
N ALA A 254 12.11 -15.59 -26.36
CA ALA A 254 13.23 -15.33 -27.26
C ALA A 254 13.90 -13.97 -27.00
N TRP A 255 13.11 -12.95 -26.64
CA TRP A 255 13.66 -11.65 -26.24
C TRP A 255 14.40 -11.71 -24.90
N MET A 256 13.86 -12.45 -23.93
CA MET A 256 14.54 -12.74 -22.67
C MET A 256 15.89 -13.42 -22.90
N ASP A 257 15.92 -14.45 -23.76
CA ASP A 257 17.14 -15.20 -24.10
C ASP A 257 18.19 -14.30 -24.74
N ALA A 258 17.80 -13.49 -25.72
CA ALA A 258 18.71 -12.53 -26.35
C ALA A 258 19.34 -11.54 -25.34
N ARG A 259 18.61 -11.16 -24.28
CA ARG A 259 19.16 -10.30 -23.22
C ARG A 259 20.14 -11.04 -22.30
N LEU A 260 19.87 -12.31 -22.01
CA LEU A 260 20.76 -13.13 -21.21
C LEU A 260 22.06 -13.42 -21.97
N ASP A 261 21.96 -13.73 -23.26
CA ASP A 261 23.12 -13.98 -24.13
C ASP A 261 23.98 -12.74 -24.32
N ALA A 262 23.36 -11.56 -24.45
CA ALA A 262 24.04 -10.29 -24.58
C ALA A 262 24.57 -9.72 -23.23
N MET A 263 24.36 -10.42 -22.11
CA MET A 263 24.76 -9.92 -20.81
C MET A 263 26.29 -9.83 -20.69
N PRO A 264 26.85 -8.63 -20.38
CA PRO A 264 28.29 -8.47 -20.27
C PRO A 264 28.92 -9.37 -19.19
N PRO A 265 30.18 -9.78 -19.36
CA PRO A 265 30.93 -10.44 -18.29
C PRO A 265 30.91 -9.57 -17.02
N ARG A 266 30.71 -10.21 -15.85
CA ARG A 266 30.59 -9.56 -14.52
C ARG A 266 29.27 -8.82 -14.24
N ARG A 267 28.24 -9.00 -15.07
CA ARG A 267 26.85 -8.66 -14.70
C ARG A 267 26.06 -9.94 -14.46
N ASP A 268 25.18 -9.92 -13.48
CA ASP A 268 24.30 -11.03 -13.10
C ASP A 268 22.80 -10.72 -13.35
N ALA A 269 22.48 -9.48 -13.71
CA ALA A 269 21.17 -9.03 -14.13
C ALA A 269 21.23 -7.82 -15.09
N VAL A 270 20.18 -7.68 -15.90
CA VAL A 270 19.90 -6.52 -16.74
C VAL A 270 19.32 -5.40 -15.88
N THR A 271 19.93 -4.21 -15.96
CA THR A 271 19.36 -2.98 -15.43
C THR A 271 18.39 -2.38 -16.46
N PRO A 272 17.12 -2.09 -16.10
CA PRO A 272 16.17 -1.44 -16.99
C PRO A 272 16.66 -0.06 -17.48
N THR A 273 16.46 0.23 -18.76
CA THR A 273 16.68 1.54 -19.37
C THR A 273 15.57 1.84 -20.39
N THR A 274 15.53 3.04 -20.95
CA THR A 274 14.55 3.38 -22.00
C THR A 274 14.74 2.57 -23.29
N THR A 275 15.98 2.20 -23.63
CA THR A 275 16.31 1.34 -24.78
C THR A 275 16.23 -0.15 -24.46
N ASN A 276 16.35 -0.51 -23.18
CA ASN A 276 16.23 -1.87 -22.69
C ASN A 276 15.25 -1.94 -21.51
N PRO A 277 13.94 -1.80 -21.77
CA PRO A 277 12.95 -1.59 -20.71
C PRO A 277 12.74 -2.84 -19.86
N LEU A 278 12.32 -2.65 -18.62
CA LEU A 278 11.68 -3.71 -17.85
C LEU A 278 10.41 -4.15 -18.55
N VAL A 279 10.26 -5.43 -18.82
CA VAL A 279 9.06 -5.99 -19.46
C VAL A 279 8.14 -6.51 -18.35
N LEU A 280 7.04 -5.79 -18.10
CA LEU A 280 5.97 -6.26 -17.21
C LEU A 280 5.06 -7.17 -18.02
N VAL A 281 5.25 -8.48 -17.90
CA VAL A 281 4.46 -9.51 -18.56
C VAL A 281 3.19 -9.78 -17.77
N VAL A 282 2.07 -9.28 -18.26
CA VAL A 282 0.76 -9.48 -17.66
C VAL A 282 0.13 -10.75 -18.25
N LEU A 283 -0.19 -11.71 -17.39
CA LEU A 283 -0.93 -12.92 -17.72
C LEU A 283 -2.30 -12.83 -17.05
N GLU A 284 -3.27 -12.26 -17.76
CA GLU A 284 -4.64 -12.11 -17.27
C GLU A 284 -5.42 -13.42 -17.46
N GLU A 285 -6.01 -13.88 -16.35
CA GLU A 285 -6.77 -15.13 -16.24
C GLU A 285 -6.02 -16.32 -16.87
N PHE A 286 -4.76 -16.49 -16.47
CA PHE A 286 -3.87 -17.53 -17.02
C PHE A 286 -4.46 -18.95 -16.95
N PRO A 287 -5.12 -19.39 -15.85
CA PRO A 287 -5.87 -20.64 -15.84
C PRO A 287 -6.96 -20.73 -16.90
N GLY A 288 -7.67 -19.63 -17.19
CA GLY A 288 -8.65 -19.57 -18.26
C GLY A 288 -8.03 -19.76 -19.64
N LEU A 289 -6.86 -19.13 -19.88
CA LEU A 289 -6.10 -19.33 -21.10
C LEU A 289 -5.69 -20.80 -21.27
N LEU A 290 -5.12 -21.42 -20.23
CA LEU A 290 -4.72 -22.83 -20.28
C LEU A 290 -5.91 -23.76 -20.50
N ARG A 291 -7.05 -23.52 -19.86
CA ARG A 291 -8.28 -24.31 -20.09
C ARG A 291 -8.75 -24.20 -21.54
N ALA A 292 -8.78 -22.98 -22.09
CA ALA A 292 -9.17 -22.75 -23.48
C ALA A 292 -8.20 -23.42 -24.46
N ALA A 293 -6.89 -23.27 -24.22
CA ALA A 293 -5.85 -23.90 -25.03
C ALA A 293 -5.96 -25.42 -24.98
N HIS A 294 -6.10 -26.01 -23.78
CA HIS A 294 -6.18 -27.45 -23.60
C HIS A 294 -7.42 -28.05 -24.28
N ALA A 295 -8.56 -27.34 -24.25
CA ALA A 295 -9.77 -27.77 -24.93
C ALA A 295 -9.62 -27.76 -26.47
N LYS A 296 -8.74 -26.91 -27.01
CA LYS A 296 -8.47 -26.82 -28.45
C LYS A 296 -7.36 -27.78 -28.89
N ASP A 297 -6.23 -27.76 -28.18
CA ASP A 297 -5.04 -28.57 -28.44
C ASP A 297 -4.18 -28.65 -27.16
N ARG A 298 -3.99 -29.85 -26.64
CA ARG A 298 -3.16 -30.10 -25.46
C ARG A 298 -1.71 -29.65 -25.66
N LYS A 299 -1.14 -29.81 -26.86
CA LYS A 299 0.25 -29.36 -27.15
C LYS A 299 0.37 -27.85 -27.10
N LEU A 300 -0.69 -27.12 -27.50
CA LEU A 300 -0.74 -25.67 -27.40
C LEU A 300 -0.74 -25.20 -25.93
N ALA A 301 -1.52 -25.86 -25.06
CA ALA A 301 -1.51 -25.57 -23.64
C ALA A 301 -0.16 -25.85 -22.99
N GLU A 302 0.49 -26.97 -23.37
CA GLU A 302 1.84 -27.32 -22.93
C GLU A 302 2.86 -26.25 -23.37
N ARG A 303 2.81 -25.78 -24.63
CA ARG A 303 3.67 -24.71 -25.14
C ARG A 303 3.50 -23.40 -24.36
N ILE A 304 2.26 -22.96 -24.12
CA ILE A 304 1.95 -21.77 -23.31
C ILE A 304 2.50 -21.92 -21.88
N THR A 305 2.31 -23.10 -21.28
CA THR A 305 2.78 -23.40 -19.93
C THR A 305 4.31 -23.33 -19.85
N CYS A 306 5.01 -23.96 -20.79
CA CYS A 306 6.47 -23.93 -20.85
C CYS A 306 7.02 -22.50 -20.99
N ALA A 307 6.44 -21.68 -21.86
CA ALA A 307 6.86 -20.30 -22.03
C ALA A 307 6.65 -19.46 -20.75
N ALA A 308 5.50 -19.60 -20.09
CA ALA A 308 5.21 -18.91 -18.84
C ALA A 308 6.17 -19.34 -17.71
N LEU A 309 6.46 -20.63 -17.59
CA LEU A 309 7.41 -21.15 -16.60
C LEU A 309 8.84 -20.64 -16.86
N ARG A 310 9.28 -20.56 -18.12
CA ARG A 310 10.59 -19.97 -18.46
C ARG A 310 10.67 -18.50 -18.06
N LEU A 311 9.63 -17.72 -18.35
CA LEU A 311 9.56 -16.31 -17.94
C LEU A 311 9.61 -16.15 -16.41
N LEU A 312 8.98 -17.06 -15.66
CA LEU A 312 9.03 -17.06 -14.19
C LEU A 312 10.40 -17.48 -13.63
N SER A 313 11.06 -18.45 -14.23
CA SER A 313 12.34 -18.97 -13.73
C SER A 313 13.53 -18.06 -14.05
N GLU A 314 13.54 -17.48 -15.26
CA GLU A 314 14.73 -16.83 -15.82
C GLU A 314 14.52 -15.32 -16.03
N GLY A 315 13.27 -14.87 -16.06
CA GLY A 315 12.92 -13.49 -16.37
C GLY A 315 13.50 -12.47 -15.40
N ARG A 316 13.73 -12.85 -14.13
CA ARG A 316 14.30 -11.97 -13.11
C ARG A 316 15.58 -11.29 -13.60
N LYS A 317 16.53 -12.08 -14.13
CA LYS A 317 17.85 -11.61 -14.57
C LYS A 317 17.78 -10.79 -15.86
N ALA A 318 16.79 -11.05 -16.71
CA ALA A 318 16.63 -10.38 -18.00
C ALA A 318 15.78 -9.09 -17.94
N ALA A 319 15.45 -8.59 -16.74
CA ALA A 319 14.50 -7.50 -16.52
C ALA A 319 13.09 -7.79 -17.05
N PHE A 320 12.62 -9.03 -16.88
CA PHE A 320 11.21 -9.41 -17.06
C PHE A 320 10.55 -9.60 -15.68
N ARG A 321 9.31 -9.14 -15.55
CA ARG A 321 8.49 -9.33 -14.35
C ARG A 321 7.12 -9.84 -14.76
N VAL A 322 6.75 -11.03 -14.29
CA VAL A 322 5.42 -11.60 -14.51
C VAL A 322 4.45 -11.07 -13.46
N LEU A 323 3.34 -10.49 -13.92
CA LEU A 323 2.11 -10.26 -13.16
C LEU A 323 1.09 -11.30 -13.59
N MET A 324 0.89 -12.34 -12.78
CA MET A 324 -0.06 -13.41 -13.08
C MET A 324 -1.35 -13.19 -12.29
N LEU A 325 -2.46 -13.11 -13.01
CA LEU A 325 -3.79 -12.93 -12.45
C LEU A 325 -4.60 -14.21 -12.64
N ALA A 326 -5.24 -14.68 -11.58
CA ALA A 326 -6.14 -15.83 -11.64
C ALA A 326 -7.36 -15.62 -10.73
N GLN A 327 -8.42 -16.39 -10.91
CA GLN A 327 -9.44 -16.50 -9.86
C GLN A 327 -8.95 -17.32 -8.67
N ARG A 328 -8.21 -18.40 -8.93
CA ARG A 328 -7.59 -19.30 -7.95
C ARG A 328 -6.24 -19.80 -8.48
N PHE A 329 -5.22 -19.79 -7.64
CA PHE A 329 -3.93 -20.41 -7.93
C PHE A 329 -3.95 -21.86 -7.48
N GLU A 330 -4.48 -22.74 -8.34
CA GLU A 330 -4.44 -24.18 -8.13
C GLU A 330 -3.14 -24.74 -8.71
N ALA A 331 -2.47 -25.68 -8.03
CA ALA A 331 -1.17 -26.20 -8.44
C ALA A 331 -1.14 -26.66 -9.92
N ASN A 332 -2.19 -27.35 -10.38
CA ASN A 332 -2.28 -27.81 -11.77
C ASN A 332 -2.52 -26.68 -12.79
N ALA A 333 -3.04 -25.54 -12.34
CA ALA A 333 -3.46 -24.42 -13.19
C ALA A 333 -2.38 -23.34 -13.39
N VAL A 334 -1.29 -23.39 -12.64
CA VAL A 334 -0.18 -22.40 -12.71
C VAL A 334 1.21 -23.03 -12.90
N GLY A 335 1.27 -24.30 -13.30
CA GLY A 335 2.55 -24.98 -13.61
C GLY A 335 3.22 -25.68 -12.42
N GLY A 336 2.43 -26.10 -11.42
CA GLY A 336 2.88 -26.85 -10.25
C GLY A 336 3.33 -25.97 -9.07
N GLY A 337 3.74 -26.61 -7.97
CA GLY A 337 4.21 -25.92 -6.76
C GLY A 337 5.44 -25.04 -6.99
N TYR A 338 6.26 -25.37 -8.00
CA TYR A 338 7.45 -24.62 -8.39
C TYR A 338 7.16 -23.16 -8.77
N ALA A 339 6.04 -22.90 -9.46
CA ALA A 339 5.67 -21.55 -9.87
C ALA A 339 5.41 -20.64 -8.67
N ARG A 340 4.83 -21.17 -7.58
CA ARG A 340 4.55 -20.42 -6.35
C ARG A 340 5.81 -19.78 -5.76
N ASP A 341 6.91 -20.51 -5.77
CA ASP A 341 8.17 -20.08 -5.17
C ASP A 341 8.87 -18.97 -5.99
N GLN A 342 8.46 -18.78 -7.25
CA GLN A 342 8.94 -17.68 -8.11
C GLN A 342 8.21 -16.35 -7.85
N PHE A 343 7.04 -16.38 -7.20
CA PHE A 343 6.30 -15.18 -6.82
C PHE A 343 6.76 -14.69 -5.44
N ALA A 344 7.55 -13.61 -5.44
CA ALA A 344 7.94 -12.94 -4.21
C ALA A 344 6.79 -12.13 -3.62
N VAL A 345 5.90 -11.61 -4.47
CA VAL A 345 4.71 -10.85 -4.06
C VAL A 345 3.48 -11.68 -4.38
N ARG A 346 2.71 -12.01 -3.35
CA ARG A 346 1.52 -12.86 -3.45
C ARG A 346 0.36 -12.14 -2.83
N ILE A 347 -0.71 -11.93 -3.60
CA ILE A 347 -1.87 -11.15 -3.18
C ILE A 347 -3.12 -11.98 -3.39
N SER A 348 -3.89 -12.19 -2.32
CA SER A 348 -5.17 -12.88 -2.39
C SER A 348 -6.28 -11.95 -1.96
N PHE A 349 -7.12 -11.53 -2.90
CA PHE A 349 -8.46 -11.06 -2.57
C PHE A 349 -9.34 -12.24 -2.17
N ARG A 350 -10.60 -11.98 -1.79
CA ARG A 350 -11.55 -13.01 -1.35
C ARG A 350 -11.46 -14.30 -2.17
N VAL A 351 -11.06 -15.38 -1.51
CA VAL A 351 -10.94 -16.76 -2.01
C VAL A 351 -11.26 -17.76 -0.88
N PRO A 352 -11.57 -19.03 -1.19
CA PRO A 352 -11.70 -20.07 -0.15
C PRO A 352 -10.38 -20.27 0.63
N ALA A 353 -10.50 -20.75 1.87
CA ALA A 353 -9.35 -20.98 2.76
C ALA A 353 -8.25 -21.87 2.14
N GLU A 354 -8.65 -22.89 1.38
CA GLU A 354 -7.71 -23.78 0.69
C GLU A 354 -6.89 -23.03 -0.37
N SER A 355 -7.54 -22.21 -1.20
CA SER A 355 -6.85 -21.40 -2.21
C SER A 355 -5.94 -20.36 -1.59
N LEU A 356 -6.31 -19.79 -0.44
CA LEU A 356 -5.45 -18.87 0.32
C LEU A 356 -4.16 -19.59 0.74
N ALA A 357 -4.27 -20.78 1.35
CA ALA A 357 -3.13 -21.57 1.78
C ALA A 357 -2.25 -22.05 0.60
N MET A 358 -2.85 -22.39 -0.54
CA MET A 358 -2.10 -22.80 -1.74
C MET A 358 -1.12 -21.71 -2.21
N LEU A 359 -1.50 -20.43 -2.14
CA LEU A 359 -0.64 -19.33 -2.57
C LEU A 359 0.28 -18.84 -1.44
N HIS A 360 -0.25 -18.64 -0.23
CA HIS A 360 0.49 -18.01 0.87
C HIS A 360 1.25 -19.00 1.77
N GLY A 361 1.00 -20.30 1.65
CA GLY A 361 1.52 -21.33 2.56
C GLY A 361 0.50 -21.74 3.61
N ASP A 362 0.74 -22.88 4.27
CA ASP A 362 -0.21 -23.46 5.22
C ASP A 362 -0.48 -22.59 6.46
N ASP A 363 0.47 -21.72 6.82
CA ASP A 363 0.30 -20.76 7.93
C ASP A 363 -0.83 -19.75 7.68
N ALA A 364 -1.23 -19.55 6.42
CA ALA A 364 -2.36 -18.68 6.07
C ALA A 364 -3.72 -19.38 6.18
N ARG A 365 -3.76 -20.71 6.35
CA ARG A 365 -5.01 -21.49 6.43
C ARG A 365 -5.97 -21.01 7.53
N PRO A 366 -5.53 -20.66 8.75
CA PRO A 366 -6.40 -20.15 9.81
C PRO A 366 -7.08 -18.82 9.46
N LEU A 367 -6.52 -18.04 8.53
CA LEU A 367 -7.06 -16.75 8.08
C LEU A 367 -8.23 -16.91 7.08
N GLY A 368 -8.37 -18.10 6.50
CA GLY A 368 -9.32 -18.38 5.43
C GLY A 368 -10.80 -18.10 5.74
N PRO A 369 -11.35 -18.48 6.92
CA PRO A 369 -12.74 -18.20 7.26
C PRO A 369 -13.09 -16.71 7.30
N GLU A 370 -12.20 -15.88 7.84
CA GLU A 370 -12.35 -14.42 7.84
C GLU A 370 -12.24 -13.88 6.41
N HIS A 371 -11.22 -14.32 5.68
CA HIS A 371 -10.94 -13.87 4.31
C HIS A 371 -12.10 -14.12 3.34
N ALA A 372 -12.77 -15.26 3.49
CA ALA A 372 -13.89 -15.65 2.64
C ALA A 372 -15.08 -14.68 2.72
N ASN A 373 -15.18 -13.87 3.77
CA ASN A 373 -16.27 -12.92 4.00
C ASN A 373 -15.85 -11.45 3.86
N VAL A 374 -14.60 -11.21 3.45
CA VAL A 374 -14.03 -9.87 3.44
C VAL A 374 -14.68 -8.96 2.37
N ALA A 375 -14.77 -7.67 2.68
CA ALA A 375 -15.28 -6.65 1.77
C ALA A 375 -14.40 -6.55 0.50
N PRO A 376 -14.98 -6.22 -0.67
CA PRO A 376 -14.22 -5.98 -1.89
C PRO A 376 -13.08 -4.98 -1.69
N GLY A 377 -11.94 -5.26 -2.31
CA GLY A 377 -10.74 -4.44 -2.22
C GLY A 377 -9.86 -4.74 -1.00
N ILE A 378 -10.26 -5.63 -0.09
CA ILE A 378 -9.35 -6.16 0.94
C ILE A 378 -8.69 -7.43 0.44
N ALA A 379 -7.39 -7.54 0.63
CA ALA A 379 -6.58 -8.70 0.28
C ALA A 379 -5.59 -9.06 1.39
N TYR A 380 -5.12 -10.31 1.39
CA TYR A 380 -3.90 -10.69 2.10
C TYR A 380 -2.70 -10.56 1.17
N LEU A 381 -1.57 -10.11 1.71
CA LEU A 381 -0.28 -9.99 1.04
C LEU A 381 0.79 -10.78 1.77
N SER A 382 1.51 -11.60 1.02
CA SER A 382 2.83 -12.08 1.42
C SER A 382 3.87 -11.47 0.49
N ALA A 383 4.85 -10.78 1.07
CA ALA A 383 5.96 -10.16 0.37
C ALA A 383 7.20 -10.12 1.30
N PRO A 384 8.41 -9.89 0.78
CA PRO A 384 9.57 -9.67 1.65
C PRO A 384 9.28 -8.57 2.68
N GLY A 385 9.38 -8.90 3.98
CA GLY A 385 9.06 -8.01 5.09
C GLY A 385 7.57 -7.91 5.46
N HIS A 386 6.70 -8.69 4.81
CA HIS A 386 5.26 -8.71 5.07
C HIS A 386 4.74 -10.15 5.11
N ASP A 387 4.49 -10.66 6.32
CA ASP A 387 4.00 -12.02 6.54
C ASP A 387 2.47 -12.04 6.58
N CYS A 388 1.85 -12.33 5.43
CA CYS A 388 0.40 -12.49 5.27
C CYS A 388 -0.41 -11.34 5.90
N THR A 389 -0.03 -10.10 5.60
CA THR A 389 -0.66 -8.88 6.14
C THR A 389 -1.91 -8.52 5.34
N ARG A 390 -2.96 -8.02 5.99
CA ARG A 390 -4.13 -7.50 5.26
C ARG A 390 -3.81 -6.13 4.66
N LEU A 391 -4.31 -5.90 3.45
CA LEU A 391 -4.22 -4.64 2.75
C LEU A 391 -5.55 -4.23 2.12
N ARG A 392 -5.77 -2.92 1.99
CA ARG A 392 -6.79 -2.31 1.16
C ARG A 392 -6.14 -1.87 -0.15
N ALA A 393 -6.49 -2.53 -1.25
CA ALA A 393 -6.05 -2.15 -2.59
C ALA A 393 -6.67 -0.80 -2.99
N PRO A 394 -5.94 0.04 -3.73
CA PRO A 394 -6.47 1.32 -4.16
C PRO A 394 -7.55 1.15 -5.23
N TYR A 395 -8.55 2.02 -5.19
CA TYR A 395 -9.64 2.08 -6.14
C TYR A 395 -9.30 3.09 -7.24
N VAL A 396 -9.21 2.61 -8.48
CA VAL A 396 -8.92 3.44 -9.66
C VAL A 396 -10.18 4.14 -10.16
N GLY A 397 -11.35 3.56 -9.91
CA GLY A 397 -12.62 4.01 -10.47
C GLY A 397 -13.32 2.89 -11.22
N GLY A 398 -14.30 3.24 -12.05
CA GLY A 398 -14.88 2.31 -13.02
C GLY A 398 -13.90 1.98 -14.15
N TYR A 399 -14.27 1.02 -15.02
CA TYR A 399 -13.46 0.67 -16.18
C TYR A 399 -13.15 1.88 -17.09
N GLY A 400 -14.12 2.80 -17.25
CA GLY A 400 -13.89 4.05 -17.99
C GLY A 400 -12.75 4.89 -17.41
N ALA A 401 -12.66 5.04 -16.09
CA ALA A 401 -11.57 5.77 -15.45
C ALA A 401 -10.20 5.11 -15.69
N PHE A 402 -10.14 3.78 -15.71
CA PHE A 402 -8.94 3.06 -16.12
C PHE A 402 -8.57 3.37 -17.58
N CYS A 403 -9.53 3.28 -18.51
CA CYS A 403 -9.31 3.63 -19.92
C CYS A 403 -8.82 5.08 -20.08
N ASP A 404 -9.44 6.03 -19.39
CA ASP A 404 -9.08 7.45 -19.45
C ASP A 404 -7.64 7.68 -18.95
N ARG A 405 -7.24 6.98 -17.89
CA ARG A 405 -5.87 7.07 -17.37
C ARG A 405 -4.85 6.49 -18.35
N ILE A 406 -5.11 5.33 -18.97
CA ILE A 406 -4.21 4.78 -19.99
C ILE A 406 -4.17 5.70 -21.23
N ALA A 407 -5.31 6.22 -21.68
CA ALA A 407 -5.35 7.13 -22.81
C ALA A 407 -4.58 8.45 -22.54
N ARG A 408 -4.65 8.96 -21.31
CA ARG A 408 -3.97 10.19 -20.91
C ARG A 408 -2.46 10.00 -20.69
N HIS A 409 -2.07 8.91 -20.04
CA HIS A 409 -0.70 8.74 -19.53
C HIS A 409 0.10 7.65 -20.23
N GLY A 410 -0.54 6.78 -21.01
CA GLY A 410 0.11 5.71 -21.74
C GLY A 410 1.14 6.28 -22.72
N ARG A 411 2.38 5.82 -22.58
CA ARG A 411 3.49 6.24 -23.43
C ARG A 411 3.15 6.02 -24.90
N ARG A 412 3.35 7.06 -25.73
CA ARG A 412 3.14 6.98 -27.18
C ARG A 412 4.35 6.35 -27.87
N PRO A 413 4.16 5.67 -29.01
CA PRO A 413 5.27 5.24 -29.85
C PRO A 413 6.11 6.46 -30.24
N VAL A 414 7.44 6.30 -30.27
CA VAL A 414 8.32 7.35 -30.82
C VAL A 414 8.09 7.38 -32.32
N THR A 415 7.51 8.47 -32.83
CA THR A 415 7.43 8.75 -34.26
C THR A 415 8.73 9.43 -34.68
N ASN A 416 9.56 8.74 -35.46
CA ASN A 416 10.77 9.32 -36.07
C ASN A 416 10.37 10.30 -37.19
N GLU A 417 9.81 11.46 -36.85
CA GLU A 417 9.48 12.51 -37.83
C GLU A 417 10.25 13.83 -37.63
N GLU A 418 11.11 13.96 -36.60
CA GLU A 418 11.86 15.22 -36.36
C GLU A 418 13.38 15.14 -36.56
N ASP A 419 13.96 14.01 -36.97
CA ASP A 419 15.39 13.90 -37.33
C ASP A 419 15.65 13.92 -38.86
N ALA A 420 14.67 14.38 -39.65
CA ALA A 420 14.76 14.49 -41.11
C ALA A 420 14.47 15.92 -41.64
N ALA A 421 14.79 16.95 -40.86
CA ALA A 421 14.73 18.35 -41.29
C ALA A 421 16.07 19.07 -41.09
#